data_AF-H3JYV9-F1
#
_entry.id   AF-H3JYV9-F1
#
_cell.length_a   1.000
_cell.length_b   1.000
_cell.length_c   1.000
_cell.angle_alpha   90.00
_cell.angle_beta   90.00
_cell.angle_gamma   90.00
#
_symmetry.space_group_name_H-M   'P 1'
#
loop_
_entity.id
_entity.type
_entity.pdbx_description
1 polymer ?
#
loop_
_entity_poly.entity_id
_entity_poly.type
_entity_poly.pdbx_seq_one_letter_code
_entity_poly.pdbx_strand_id
1 'polypeptide(L)'
;AGQGPDVHAAFRATTLGRHSDVAETQVGITKALNYITKDMSPGLNSGLSSATYTGPAPRYVVSVPIKKDAAWWNMSIDERLALMEEHTAPTLAYLVNVKRKLYH
;
A
#
# COMPACT_ATOMS: atom_id res chain seq x y z
N ALA A 1 25.16 -1.07 -15.26
CA ALA A 1 25.16 -0.82 -13.80
C ALA A 1 24.74 -2.10 -13.13
N GLY A 2 25.63 -2.74 -12.36
CA GLY A 2 25.46 -4.10 -11.86
C GLY A 2 24.31 -4.21 -10.85
N GLN A 3 23.45 -5.20 -11.03
CA GLN A 3 22.56 -5.64 -9.96
C GLN A 3 23.45 -6.16 -8.83
N GLY A 4 23.33 -5.56 -7.64
CA GLY A 4 23.88 -6.16 -6.43
C GLY A 4 23.35 -7.60 -6.26
N PRO A 5 23.96 -8.41 -5.39
CA PRO A 5 23.53 -9.78 -5.20
C PRO A 5 22.03 -9.83 -4.86
N ASP A 6 21.29 -10.72 -5.53
CA ASP A 6 19.88 -10.96 -5.26
C ASP A 6 19.73 -11.33 -3.78
N VAL A 7 19.15 -10.41 -3.01
CA VAL A 7 19.00 -10.52 -1.56
C VAL A 7 18.08 -11.68 -1.17
N HIS A 8 17.10 -12.04 -2.01
CA HIS A 8 16.23 -13.18 -1.77
C HIS A 8 17.01 -14.47 -1.97
N ALA A 9 17.74 -14.60 -3.09
CA ALA A 9 18.59 -15.76 -3.33
C ALA A 9 19.66 -15.92 -2.23
N ALA A 10 20.29 -14.83 -1.80
CA ALA A 10 21.24 -14.83 -0.70
C ALA A 10 20.61 -15.28 0.64
N PHE A 11 19.41 -14.79 0.97
CA PHE A 11 18.69 -15.23 2.16
C PHE A 11 18.33 -16.72 2.11
N ARG A 12 17.85 -17.23 0.96
CA ARG A 12 17.54 -18.65 0.76
C ARG A 12 18.76 -19.55 0.95
N ALA A 13 19.96 -19.04 0.68
CA ALA A 13 21.20 -19.77 0.89
C ALA A 13 21.66 -19.81 2.37
N THR A 14 21.04 -19.05 3.28
CA THR A 14 21.39 -19.08 4.72
C THR A 14 20.96 -20.37 5.40
N THR A 15 21.49 -20.66 6.59
CA THR A 15 21.06 -21.82 7.39
C THR A 15 19.55 -21.81 7.65
N LEU A 16 18.97 -20.66 8.01
CA LEU A 16 17.52 -20.54 8.19
C LEU A 16 16.77 -20.76 6.87
N GLY A 17 17.18 -20.06 5.80
CA GLY A 17 16.52 -20.11 4.50
C GLY A 17 16.49 -21.51 3.87
N ARG A 18 17.55 -22.31 4.05
CA ARG A 18 17.62 -23.70 3.58
C ARG A 18 16.64 -24.65 4.29
N HIS A 19 16.12 -24.27 5.45
CA HIS A 19 15.15 -25.05 6.24
C HIS A 19 13.78 -24.35 6.33
N SER A 20 13.49 -23.43 5.41
CA SER A 20 12.19 -22.76 5.35
C SER A 20 11.63 -22.91 3.93
N ASP A 21 10.33 -23.19 3.82
CA ASP A 21 9.63 -23.21 2.55
C ASP A 21 8.92 -21.87 2.32
N VAL A 22 8.95 -21.37 1.09
CA VAL A 22 8.23 -20.13 0.74
C VAL A 22 6.75 -20.46 0.64
N ALA A 23 5.95 -19.90 1.54
CA ALA A 23 4.49 -20.05 1.49
C ALA A 23 3.85 -19.06 0.51
N GLU A 24 4.35 -17.82 0.42
CA GLU A 24 3.80 -16.77 -0.42
C GLU A 24 4.88 -15.75 -0.83
N THR A 25 4.77 -15.20 -2.05
CA THR A 25 5.60 -14.10 -2.55
C THR A 25 4.70 -13.05 -3.20
N GLN A 26 4.83 -11.80 -2.76
CA GLN A 26 4.14 -10.64 -3.34
C GLN A 26 5.19 -9.62 -3.80
N VAL A 27 5.14 -9.23 -5.07
CA VAL A 27 6.01 -8.21 -5.65
C VAL A 27 5.13 -7.05 -6.12
N GLY A 28 5.53 -5.82 -5.81
CA GLY A 28 4.83 -4.63 -6.25
C GLY A 28 5.73 -3.40 -6.24
N ILE A 29 5.24 -2.33 -6.86
CA ILE A 29 5.97 -1.07 -6.99
C ILE A 29 5.19 0.08 -6.34
N THR A 30 5.92 1.00 -5.71
CA THR A 30 5.32 2.25 -5.23
C THR A 30 5.07 3.20 -6.39
N LYS A 31 3.89 3.83 -6.44
CA LYS A 31 3.55 4.89 -7.39
C LYS A 31 3.15 6.16 -6.65
N ALA A 32 3.13 7.28 -7.36
CA ALA A 32 2.44 8.48 -6.90
C ALA A 32 0.93 8.20 -6.71
N LEU A 33 0.24 9.11 -6.02
CA LEU A 33 -1.21 9.01 -5.82
C LEU A 33 -1.93 9.07 -7.18
N ASN A 34 -2.84 8.13 -7.44
CA ASN A 34 -3.61 8.09 -8.68
C ASN A 34 -4.98 8.80 -8.58
N TYR A 35 -5.51 8.97 -7.36
CA TYR A 35 -6.89 9.46 -7.14
C TYR A 35 -6.94 10.62 -6.16
N ILE A 36 -6.53 10.41 -4.91
CA ILE A 36 -6.54 11.46 -3.87
C ILE A 36 -5.31 12.38 -4.04
N THR A 37 -5.15 12.93 -5.23
CA THR A 37 -4.12 13.92 -5.57
C THR A 37 -4.59 15.32 -5.16
N LYS A 38 -3.68 16.30 -5.18
CA LYS A 38 -4.05 17.70 -4.95
C LYS A 38 -5.04 18.22 -5.99
N ASP A 39 -4.91 17.76 -7.23
CA ASP A 39 -5.70 18.26 -8.36
C ASP A 39 -7.09 17.63 -8.42
N MET A 40 -7.20 16.35 -8.08
CA MET A 40 -8.47 15.60 -8.20
C MET A 40 -9.29 15.64 -6.90
N SER A 41 -8.66 15.66 -5.72
CA SER A 41 -9.36 15.66 -4.43
C SER A 41 -8.60 16.45 -3.37
N PRO A 42 -8.55 17.80 -3.48
CA PRO A 42 -7.69 18.65 -2.65
C PRO A 42 -7.98 18.55 -1.15
N GLY A 43 -9.27 18.46 -0.76
CA GLY A 43 -9.67 18.39 0.64
C GLY A 43 -9.18 17.12 1.33
N LEU A 44 -9.43 15.95 0.71
CA LEU A 44 -8.98 14.66 1.23
C LEU A 44 -7.46 14.52 1.15
N ASN A 45 -6.82 15.09 0.12
CA ASN A 45 -5.37 15.10 0.01
C ASN A 45 -4.71 15.90 1.14
N SER A 46 -5.27 17.04 1.51
CA SER A 46 -4.81 17.85 2.64
C SER A 46 -4.91 17.08 3.95
N GLY A 47 -6.06 16.42 4.19
CA GLY A 47 -6.25 15.57 5.37
C GLY A 47 -5.26 14.40 5.42
N LEU A 48 -5.05 13.72 4.28
CA LEU A 48 -4.10 12.62 4.20
C LEU A 48 -2.64 13.06 4.44
N SER A 49 -2.26 14.23 3.92
CA SER A 49 -0.89 14.74 4.00
C SER A 49 -0.55 15.34 5.36
N SER A 50 -1.55 15.83 6.10
CA SER A 50 -1.37 16.43 7.42
C SER A 50 -1.52 15.43 8.58
N ALA A 51 -2.21 14.31 8.36
CA ALA A 51 -2.40 13.29 9.37
C ALA A 51 -1.05 12.69 9.81
N THR A 52 -0.86 12.57 11.12
CA THR A 52 0.35 12.01 11.73
C THR A 52 -0.03 10.92 12.72
N TYR A 53 0.74 9.83 12.70
CA TYR A 53 0.62 8.74 13.67
C TYR A 53 1.03 9.20 15.06
N THR A 54 0.18 8.99 16.07
CA THR A 54 0.42 9.42 17.46
C THR A 54 0.33 8.29 18.48
N GLY A 55 0.05 7.06 18.03
CA GLY A 55 0.03 5.87 18.89
C GLY A 55 1.42 5.46 19.42
N PRO A 56 1.48 4.44 20.30
CA PRO A 56 2.73 3.83 20.71
C PRO A 56 3.45 3.16 19.52
N ALA A 57 4.71 2.77 19.67
CA ALA A 57 5.41 2.03 18.62
C ALA A 57 4.60 0.78 18.17
N PRO A 58 4.26 0.62 16.87
CA PRO A 58 3.45 -0.50 16.41
C PRO A 58 4.11 -1.85 16.70
N ARG A 59 3.34 -2.81 17.24
CA ARG A 59 3.80 -4.18 17.55
C ARG A 59 3.35 -5.23 16.54
N TYR A 60 2.45 -4.86 15.63
CA TYR A 60 1.80 -5.77 14.70
C TYR A 60 1.91 -5.24 13.26
N VAL A 61 1.95 -6.16 12.30
CA VAL A 61 1.93 -5.88 10.86
C VAL A 61 0.81 -6.67 10.21
N VAL A 62 0.14 -6.08 9.23
CA VAL A 62 -0.89 -6.72 8.41
C VAL A 62 -0.55 -6.48 6.94
N SER A 63 -0.48 -7.55 6.14
CA SER A 63 -0.32 -7.48 4.69
C SER A 63 -1.57 -8.06 4.03
N VAL A 64 -2.20 -7.32 3.11
CA VAL A 64 -3.43 -7.74 2.43
C VAL A 64 -3.26 -7.55 0.92
N PRO A 65 -3.08 -8.62 0.13
CA PRO A 65 -3.08 -8.51 -1.33
C PRO A 65 -4.50 -8.22 -1.83
N ILE A 66 -4.65 -7.23 -2.69
CA ILE A 66 -5.96 -6.81 -3.23
C ILE A 66 -5.94 -6.92 -4.75
N LYS A 67 -6.90 -7.67 -5.32
CA LYS A 67 -7.17 -7.72 -6.76
C LYS A 67 -8.59 -7.24 -7.00
N LYS A 68 -8.73 -6.12 -7.73
CA LYS A 68 -10.04 -5.64 -8.20
C LYS A 68 -10.44 -6.35 -9.49
N ASP A 69 -11.73 -6.56 -9.69
CA ASP A 69 -12.28 -7.28 -10.83
C ASP A 69 -12.35 -6.43 -12.11
N ALA A 70 -12.81 -7.05 -13.21
CA ALA A 70 -12.94 -6.36 -14.50
C ALA A 70 -13.97 -5.22 -14.47
N ALA A 71 -15.02 -5.33 -13.64
CA ALA A 71 -16.03 -4.29 -13.51
C ALA A 71 -15.42 -3.00 -12.96
N TRP A 72 -14.56 -3.11 -11.93
CA TRP A 72 -13.80 -1.96 -11.45
C TRP A 72 -12.93 -1.33 -12.54
N TRP A 73 -12.22 -2.13 -13.34
CA TRP A 73 -11.28 -1.60 -14.33
C TRP A 73 -11.97 -0.99 -15.56
N ASN A 74 -13.21 -1.38 -15.85
CA ASN A 74 -14.04 -0.83 -16.93
C ASN A 74 -14.75 0.48 -16.55
N MET A 75 -14.77 0.85 -15.27
CA MET A 75 -15.29 2.15 -14.83
C MET A 75 -14.44 3.30 -15.37
N SER A 76 -15.09 4.44 -15.60
CA SER A 76 -14.43 5.70 -15.89
C SER A 76 -13.50 6.13 -14.75
N ILE A 77 -12.66 7.14 -15.02
CA ILE A 77 -11.79 7.70 -13.97
C ILE A 77 -12.61 8.38 -12.88
N ASP A 78 -13.71 9.05 -13.23
CA ASP A 78 -14.56 9.81 -12.31
C ASP A 78 -15.33 8.87 -11.37
N GLU A 79 -15.89 7.77 -11.89
CA GLU A 79 -16.56 6.75 -11.07
C GLU A 79 -15.59 6.13 -10.07
N ARG A 80 -14.36 5.80 -10.50
CA ARG A 80 -13.34 5.25 -9.60
C ARG A 80 -12.86 6.29 -8.59
N LEU A 81 -12.75 7.56 -8.98
CA LEU A 81 -12.40 8.65 -8.07
C LEU A 81 -13.45 8.74 -6.95
N ALA A 82 -14.74 8.81 -7.29
CA ALA A 82 -15.82 8.89 -6.31
C ALA A 82 -15.77 7.73 -5.29
N LEU A 83 -15.56 6.50 -5.76
CA LEU A 83 -15.41 5.33 -4.88
C LEU A 83 -14.13 5.39 -4.02
N MET A 84 -13.04 5.98 -4.53
CA MET A 84 -11.82 6.18 -3.76
C MET A 84 -11.95 7.31 -2.73
N GLU A 85 -12.77 8.33 -3.01
CA GLU A 85 -13.13 9.37 -2.04
C GLU A 85 -14.00 8.79 -0.92
N GLU A 86 -14.99 7.97 -1.27
CA GLU A 86 -15.83 7.23 -0.32
C GLU A 86 -14.98 6.32 0.58
N HIS A 87 -13.98 5.64 0.03
CA HIS A 87 -13.02 4.85 0.80
C HIS A 87 -12.16 5.71 1.75
N THR A 88 -11.74 6.90 1.29
CA THR A 88 -10.76 7.72 2.02
C THR A 88 -11.42 8.49 3.17
N ALA A 89 -12.61 9.06 2.95
CA ALA A 89 -13.28 9.92 3.92
C ALA A 89 -13.40 9.31 5.34
N PRO A 90 -13.92 8.08 5.53
CA PRO A 90 -14.02 7.49 6.86
C PRO A 90 -12.68 6.97 7.38
N THR A 91 -11.70 6.72 6.50
CA THR A 91 -10.44 6.06 6.90
C THR A 91 -9.37 7.03 7.41
N LEU A 92 -9.49 8.34 7.13
CA LEU A 92 -8.56 9.35 7.62
C LEU A 92 -8.43 9.36 9.14
N ALA A 93 -9.52 9.12 9.86
CA ALA A 93 -9.53 9.10 11.33
C ALA A 93 -8.61 8.02 11.92
N TYR A 94 -8.32 6.93 11.18
CA TYR A 94 -7.43 5.86 11.64
C TYR A 94 -5.95 6.17 11.45
N LEU A 95 -5.57 7.26 10.77
CA LEU A 95 -4.15 7.54 10.54
C LEU A 95 -3.39 7.91 11.83
N VAL A 96 -4.11 8.27 12.90
CA VAL A 96 -3.52 8.49 14.23
C VAL A 96 -3.01 7.20 14.87
N ASN A 97 -3.56 6.04 14.48
CA ASN A 97 -3.28 4.73 15.10
C ASN A 97 -2.96 3.59 14.12
N VAL A 98 -3.02 3.83 12.81
CA VAL A 98 -2.67 2.86 11.76
C VAL A 98 -1.76 3.53 10.72
N LYS A 99 -0.56 2.96 10.53
CA LYS A 99 0.32 3.31 9.41
C LYS A 99 -0.08 2.49 8.19
N ARG A 100 -0.10 3.12 7.01
CA ARG A 100 -0.42 2.46 5.73
C ARG A 100 0.65 2.71 4.68
N LYS A 101 0.85 1.73 3.80
CA LYS A 101 1.67 1.83 2.60
C LYS A 101 1.04 1.00 1.48
N LEU A 102 1.00 1.54 0.27
CA LEU A 102 0.38 0.92 -0.89
C LEU A 102 1.43 0.59 -1.96
N TYR A 103 1.39 -0.64 -2.44
CA TYR A 103 2.12 -1.12 -3.61
C TYR A 103 1.11 -1.49 -4.70
N HIS A 104 1.51 -1.36 -5.96
CA HIS A 104 0.73 -1.78 -7.13
C HIS A 104 1.38 -3.01 -7.77
#